data_AF-A0A8H8WNJ4-F1
#
_entry.id   AF-A0A8H8WNJ4-F1
#
_cell.length_a   1.000
_cell.length_b   1.000
_cell.length_c   1.000
_cell.angle_alpha   90.00
_cell.angle_beta   90.00
_cell.angle_gamma   90.00
#
_symmetry.space_group_name_H-M   'P 1'
#
loop_
_entity.id
_entity.type
_entity.pdbx_description
1 polymer ?
#
loop_
_entity_poly.entity_id
_entity_poly.type
_entity_poly.pdbx_seq_one_letter_code
_entity_poly.pdbx_strand_id
1 'polypeptide(L)'
;MEASRMPDQLQELVSELDRQAQECTRNDTGASGEAIEGLFTLQSQGVHYARALRELQSSIAADAVQAVFDTCLDDDDLDQEKMRSSSDTNSYTFGIIGRYFTVLVHMPGMGRTNGAIVATKCQASFPNIKLALVVGICGGVPFYGTEKKEIILGDVVISEGLYGYDIGRRFPDEFVVKNSADDVFARPSPEVRSILSKLKSRHNHRKLQLRTYEYLREIQRDPENRAHYPGAKEDQLFAGTYVHMHRSPGECNKCSDANTIAPRVCLEARSSTCGKLACDNAMLVSRSRLNVILDHPAEAQPMIHFGKVACGDQVMKSGNHRDAIGHESGAIAFEMEGAGIWDSFSCLVIKGVCDYADSHKHKKWQSYAAATAAACAKAFLQECYM
;
A
#
# COMPACT_ATOMS: atom_id res chain seq x y z
N MET A 1 38.22 -22.10 24.78
CA MET A 1 37.32 -22.93 23.96
C MET A 1 36.06 -22.14 23.72
N GLU A 2 35.75 -21.59 22.57
CA GLU A 2 36.48 -21.38 21.32
C GLU A 2 35.67 -20.29 20.62
N ALA A 3 36.28 -19.13 20.38
CA ALA A 3 35.65 -18.10 19.57
C ALA A 3 35.63 -18.64 18.13
N SER A 4 34.45 -18.95 17.60
CA SER A 4 34.31 -19.40 16.22
C SER A 4 34.70 -18.25 15.28
N ARG A 5 35.96 -18.28 14.86
CA ARG A 5 36.49 -17.48 13.75
C ARG A 5 35.58 -17.68 12.54
N MET A 6 35.22 -16.58 11.88
CA MET A 6 34.73 -16.65 10.51
C MET A 6 35.73 -17.45 9.66
N PRO A 7 35.29 -18.37 8.80
CA PRO A 7 36.20 -19.11 7.93
C PRO A 7 37.02 -18.12 7.09
N ASP A 8 38.33 -18.34 6.97
CA ASP A 8 39.25 -17.44 6.25
C ASP A 8 38.79 -17.17 4.79
N GLN A 9 38.02 -18.09 4.19
CA GLN A 9 37.39 -17.96 2.87
C GLN A 9 36.27 -16.88 2.80
N LEU A 10 35.60 -16.59 3.91
CA LEU A 10 34.52 -15.59 3.99
C LEU A 10 35.07 -14.15 4.12
N GLN A 11 36.25 -13.99 4.72
CA GLN A 11 36.96 -12.70 4.72
C GLN A 11 37.56 -12.36 3.36
N GLU A 12 38.04 -13.36 2.62
CA GLU A 12 38.49 -13.19 1.24
C GLU A 12 37.33 -12.80 0.30
N LEU A 13 36.15 -13.42 0.47
CA LEU A 13 34.97 -13.13 -0.36
C LEU A 13 34.41 -11.72 -0.14
N VAL A 14 34.38 -11.25 1.11
CA VAL A 14 33.94 -9.88 1.44
C VAL A 14 34.94 -8.85 0.91
N SER A 15 36.24 -9.14 0.99
CA SER A 15 37.29 -8.26 0.48
C SER A 15 37.27 -8.18 -1.05
N GLU A 16 36.93 -9.27 -1.74
CA GLU A 16 36.81 -9.28 -3.20
C GLU A 16 35.53 -8.58 -3.70
N LEU A 17 34.41 -8.71 -2.96
CA LEU A 17 33.17 -7.97 -3.26
C LEU A 17 33.34 -6.45 -3.03
N ASP A 18 34.06 -6.04 -1.98
CA ASP A 18 34.39 -4.62 -1.76
C ASP A 18 35.36 -4.08 -2.82
N ARG A 19 36.29 -4.90 -3.33
CA ARG A 19 37.22 -4.53 -4.42
C ARG A 19 36.49 -4.36 -5.75
N GLN A 20 35.55 -5.25 -6.06
CA GLN A 20 34.74 -5.21 -7.28
C GLN A 20 33.71 -4.07 -7.25
N ALA A 21 33.11 -3.79 -6.09
CA ALA A 21 32.26 -2.61 -5.90
C ALA A 21 33.03 -1.30 -6.11
N GLN A 22 34.30 -1.23 -5.69
CA GLN A 22 35.17 -0.07 -5.92
C GLN A 22 35.66 0.04 -7.37
N GLU A 23 35.87 -1.07 -8.08
CA GLU A 23 36.25 -1.09 -9.51
C GLU A 23 35.08 -0.70 -10.44
N CYS A 24 33.84 -1.12 -10.13
CA CYS A 24 32.63 -0.68 -10.85
C CYS A 24 32.36 0.83 -10.72
N THR A 25 32.79 1.47 -9.62
CA THR A 25 32.69 2.95 -9.49
C THR A 25 33.75 3.72 -10.28
N ARG A 26 34.74 3.04 -10.90
CA ARG A 26 35.87 3.69 -11.58
C ARG A 26 35.92 3.50 -13.10
N ASN A 27 35.34 2.45 -13.66
CA ASN A 27 35.43 2.19 -15.10
C ASN A 27 34.05 2.14 -15.75
N ASP A 28 33.67 3.27 -16.32
CA ASP A 28 32.57 3.44 -17.26
C ASP A 28 32.98 2.87 -18.63
N THR A 29 33.10 1.54 -18.76
CA THR A 29 33.15 0.83 -20.05
C THR A 29 32.82 -0.65 -19.84
N GLY A 30 31.83 -1.13 -20.60
CA GLY A 30 31.20 -2.45 -20.44
C GLY A 30 32.15 -3.66 -20.38
N ALA A 31 31.75 -4.64 -19.57
CA ALA A 31 32.25 -6.00 -19.60
C ALA A 31 31.07 -6.96 -19.45
N SER A 32 31.01 -7.88 -20.40
CA SER A 32 29.96 -8.82 -20.76
C SER A 32 30.01 -10.13 -19.98
N GLY A 33 28.84 -10.72 -19.70
CA GLY A 33 28.56 -12.16 -19.79
C GLY A 33 29.15 -13.13 -18.75
N GLU A 34 30.35 -12.92 -18.23
CA GLU A 34 31.03 -13.94 -17.39
C GLU A 34 30.76 -13.76 -15.88
N ALA A 35 30.38 -12.56 -15.42
CA ALA A 35 30.07 -12.31 -14.01
C ALA A 35 28.77 -13.00 -13.54
N ILE A 36 27.86 -13.33 -14.46
CA ILE A 36 26.54 -13.89 -14.15
C ILE A 36 26.64 -15.39 -13.85
N GLU A 37 27.55 -16.15 -14.49
CA GLU A 37 27.76 -17.57 -14.19
C GLU A 37 28.31 -17.81 -12.76
N GLY A 38 29.08 -16.86 -12.23
CA GLY A 38 29.57 -16.90 -10.84
C GLY A 38 28.43 -16.76 -9.81
N LEU A 39 27.39 -15.98 -10.12
CA LEU A 39 26.21 -15.83 -9.25
C LEU A 39 25.35 -17.11 -9.20
N PHE A 40 25.26 -17.86 -10.30
CA PHE A 40 24.46 -19.09 -10.37
C PHE A 40 25.05 -20.25 -9.54
N THR A 41 26.36 -20.29 -9.33
CA THR A 41 27.00 -21.39 -8.57
C THR A 41 26.83 -21.23 -7.04
N LEU A 42 26.57 -20.01 -6.57
CA LEU A 42 26.29 -19.70 -5.15
C LEU A 42 24.84 -20.00 -4.71
N GLN A 43 23.95 -20.39 -5.64
CA GLN A 43 22.61 -20.88 -5.30
C GLN A 43 22.59 -22.21 -4.52
N SER A 44 23.75 -22.85 -4.34
CA SER A 44 23.89 -24.07 -3.54
C SER A 44 24.18 -23.84 -2.04
N GLN A 45 24.38 -22.59 -1.59
CA GLN A 45 24.61 -22.27 -0.18
C GLN A 45 23.69 -21.16 0.34
N GLY A 46 22.40 -21.47 0.40
CA GLY A 46 21.52 -21.14 1.53
C GLY A 46 21.65 -19.77 2.19
N VAL A 47 21.43 -18.67 1.47
CA VAL A 47 20.92 -17.41 2.06
C VAL A 47 20.04 -16.69 1.02
N HIS A 48 18.71 -16.80 1.14
CA HIS A 48 17.78 -16.06 0.28
C HIS A 48 16.69 -15.38 1.12
N TYR A 49 16.61 -14.05 1.04
CA TYR A 49 15.50 -13.25 1.55
C TYR A 49 14.82 -12.56 0.37
N ALA A 50 13.70 -13.14 -0.08
CA ALA A 50 12.81 -12.51 -1.05
C ALA A 50 11.59 -11.91 -0.33
N ARG A 51 11.24 -10.64 -0.59
CA ARG A 51 10.04 -9.97 -0.02
C ARG A 51 9.48 -8.93 -1.01
N ALA A 52 8.31 -9.19 -1.61
CA ALA A 52 7.27 -8.20 -1.99
C ALA A 52 6.07 -8.93 -2.64
N LEU A 53 4.85 -8.37 -2.52
CA LEU A 53 3.65 -8.77 -3.28
C LEU A 53 2.55 -7.69 -3.21
N ARG A 54 2.23 -6.95 -4.30
CA ARG A 54 0.86 -6.43 -4.53
C ARG A 54 0.48 -5.92 -5.96
N GLU A 55 -0.68 -6.42 -6.40
CA GLU A 55 -1.99 -5.91 -6.91
C GLU A 55 -2.31 -4.47 -7.41
N LEU A 56 -3.06 -4.47 -8.53
CA LEU A 56 -3.62 -3.37 -9.31
C LEU A 56 -4.77 -2.61 -8.62
N GLN A 57 -4.63 -1.30 -8.44
CA GLN A 57 -5.54 -0.36 -9.12
C GLN A 57 -4.67 0.36 -10.13
N SER A 58 -4.82 0.01 -11.42
CA SER A 58 -4.04 0.50 -12.56
C SER A 58 -2.53 0.25 -12.44
N SER A 59 -1.81 0.28 -13.56
CA SER A 59 -0.35 0.26 -13.61
C SER A 59 0.29 1.12 -12.50
N ILE A 60 -0.36 2.23 -12.11
CA ILE A 60 0.05 3.19 -11.08
C ILE A 60 0.68 2.58 -9.82
N ALA A 61 0.09 1.56 -9.18
CA ALA A 61 0.66 1.01 -7.95
C ALA A 61 1.91 0.16 -8.21
N ALA A 62 1.91 -0.62 -9.30
CA ALA A 62 3.07 -1.40 -9.71
C ALA A 62 4.19 -0.47 -10.19
N ASP A 63 3.88 0.52 -11.02
CA ASP A 63 4.78 1.57 -11.50
C ASP A 63 5.43 2.30 -10.30
N ALA A 64 4.64 2.63 -9.28
CA ALA A 64 5.15 3.27 -8.06
C ALA A 64 6.11 2.38 -7.26
N VAL A 65 5.83 1.07 -7.15
CA VAL A 65 6.72 0.12 -6.45
C VAL A 65 7.99 -0.14 -7.26
N GLN A 66 7.89 -0.28 -8.57
CA GLN A 66 9.04 -0.43 -9.45
C GLN A 66 9.94 0.80 -9.41
N ALA A 67 9.35 2.01 -9.33
CA ALA A 67 10.09 3.27 -9.20
C ALA A 67 10.91 3.39 -7.90
N VAL A 68 10.67 2.53 -6.90
CA VAL A 68 11.48 2.50 -5.68
C VAL A 68 12.51 1.38 -5.65
N PHE A 69 12.61 0.55 -6.69
CA PHE A 69 13.69 -0.42 -6.81
C PHE A 69 15.03 0.32 -6.88
N ASP A 70 16.01 -0.17 -6.13
CA ASP A 70 17.40 0.28 -6.26
C ASP A 70 18.04 -0.32 -7.52
N THR A 71 17.57 -1.50 -7.95
CA THR A 71 17.97 -2.16 -9.19
C THR A 71 16.79 -2.97 -9.74
N CYS A 72 16.46 -2.78 -11.00
CA CYS A 72 15.54 -3.64 -11.75
C CYS A 72 16.36 -4.76 -12.41
N LEU A 73 15.87 -5.99 -12.34
CA LEU A 73 16.47 -7.13 -13.01
C LEU A 73 15.58 -7.44 -14.21
N ASP A 74 16.11 -7.22 -15.41
CA ASP A 74 15.33 -7.31 -16.63
C ASP A 74 15.23 -8.76 -17.12
N ASP A 75 14.37 -9.00 -18.11
CA ASP A 75 14.12 -10.35 -18.66
C ASP A 75 15.37 -11.02 -19.23
N ASP A 76 16.33 -10.22 -19.70
CA ASP A 76 17.61 -10.71 -20.22
C ASP A 76 18.54 -11.21 -19.10
N ASP A 77 18.37 -10.72 -17.87
CA ASP A 77 19.18 -11.10 -16.72
C ASP A 77 18.67 -12.38 -16.04
N LEU A 78 17.40 -12.75 -16.27
CA LEU A 78 16.72 -13.82 -15.54
C LEU A 78 15.85 -14.68 -16.47
N ASP A 79 16.13 -16.00 -16.49
CA ASP A 79 15.23 -16.97 -17.12
C ASP A 79 13.98 -17.17 -16.25
N GLN A 80 12.98 -16.31 -16.44
CA GLN A 80 11.79 -16.30 -15.61
C GLN A 80 10.99 -17.62 -15.69
N GLU A 81 11.06 -18.36 -16.80
CA GLU A 81 10.40 -19.67 -16.92
C GLU A 81 11.05 -20.72 -16.03
N LYS A 82 12.38 -20.66 -15.85
CA LYS A 82 13.09 -21.52 -14.90
C LYS A 82 12.85 -21.14 -13.44
N MET A 83 12.54 -19.86 -13.16
CA MET A 83 12.33 -19.37 -11.79
C MET A 83 10.95 -19.68 -11.22
N ARG A 84 9.96 -20.04 -12.07
CA ARG A 84 8.57 -20.26 -11.66
C ARG A 84 8.22 -21.74 -11.66
N SER A 85 7.28 -22.12 -10.80
CA SER A 85 6.66 -23.44 -10.89
C SER A 85 5.82 -23.54 -12.17
N SER A 86 5.71 -24.74 -12.74
CA SER A 86 5.02 -24.95 -14.03
C SER A 86 3.52 -24.63 -14.02
N SER A 87 2.91 -24.54 -12.83
CA SER A 87 1.50 -24.18 -12.64
C SER A 87 1.29 -22.69 -12.28
N ASP A 88 2.38 -21.94 -12.11
CA ASP A 88 2.34 -20.52 -11.81
C ASP A 88 2.15 -19.71 -13.09
N THR A 89 1.01 -19.03 -13.15
CA THR A 89 0.62 -18.19 -14.28
C THR A 89 0.70 -16.69 -13.95
N ASN A 90 1.30 -16.34 -12.81
CA ASN A 90 1.49 -14.95 -12.43
C ASN A 90 2.59 -14.32 -13.30
N SER A 91 2.50 -13.00 -13.50
CA SER A 91 3.55 -12.22 -14.13
C SER A 91 4.36 -11.47 -13.07
N TYR A 92 5.68 -11.43 -13.23
CA TYR A 92 6.62 -10.95 -12.23
C TYR A 92 7.55 -9.88 -12.80
N THR A 93 7.93 -8.93 -11.95
CA THR A 93 9.11 -8.08 -12.12
C THR A 93 10.05 -8.33 -10.95
N PHE A 94 11.34 -8.46 -11.23
CA PHE A 94 12.34 -8.76 -10.21
C PHE A 94 13.22 -7.52 -9.97
N GLY A 95 13.73 -7.41 -8.75
CA GLY A 95 14.62 -6.30 -8.42
C GLY A 95 15.16 -6.36 -7.00
N ILE A 96 15.78 -5.27 -6.59
CA ILE A 96 16.40 -5.13 -5.28
C ILE A 96 15.84 -3.87 -4.61
N ILE A 97 15.45 -3.98 -3.35
CA ILE A 97 15.17 -2.85 -2.45
C ILE A 97 16.01 -3.02 -1.18
N GLY A 98 16.96 -2.12 -0.97
CA GLY A 98 18.00 -2.23 0.05
C GLY A 98 18.82 -3.50 -0.16
N ARG A 99 18.71 -4.44 0.77
CA ARG A 99 19.36 -5.76 0.68
C ARG A 99 18.41 -6.90 0.32
N TYR A 100 17.15 -6.57 0.01
CA TYR A 100 16.12 -7.57 -0.22
C TYR A 100 15.95 -7.80 -1.71
N PHE A 101 16.14 -9.05 -2.13
CA PHE A 101 15.63 -9.48 -3.42
C PHE A 101 14.11 -9.36 -3.40
N THR A 102 13.56 -8.75 -4.43
CA THR A 102 12.19 -8.28 -4.45
C THR A 102 11.50 -8.88 -5.66
N VAL A 103 10.37 -9.52 -5.40
CA VAL A 103 9.52 -10.12 -6.43
C VAL A 103 8.24 -9.30 -6.47
N LEU A 104 8.07 -8.46 -7.48
CA LEU A 104 6.83 -7.72 -7.71
C LEU A 104 5.88 -8.58 -8.56
N VAL A 105 4.64 -8.76 -8.10
CA VAL A 105 3.64 -9.52 -8.86
C VAL A 105 2.59 -8.62 -9.48
N HIS A 106 2.40 -8.81 -10.77
CA HIS A 106 1.35 -8.18 -11.57
C HIS A 106 0.10 -9.02 -11.52
N MET A 107 -0.94 -8.47 -10.91
CA MET A 107 -2.17 -9.19 -10.68
C MET A 107 -3.19 -8.99 -11.80
N PRO A 108 -3.98 -10.03 -12.14
CA PRO A 108 -4.95 -9.95 -13.24
C PRO A 108 -6.16 -9.07 -12.94
N GLY A 109 -6.44 -8.76 -11.67
CA GLY A 109 -7.57 -7.94 -11.25
C GLY A 109 -7.54 -7.63 -9.76
N MET A 110 -8.50 -6.83 -9.31
CA MET A 110 -8.69 -6.48 -7.89
C MET A 110 -9.45 -7.55 -7.12
N GLY A 111 -9.36 -7.49 -5.80
CA GLY A 111 -10.24 -8.21 -4.87
C GLY A 111 -9.63 -9.47 -4.29
N ARG A 112 -10.21 -9.95 -3.20
CA ARG A 112 -9.64 -11.00 -2.35
C ARG A 112 -9.33 -12.29 -3.08
N THR A 113 -10.19 -12.69 -4.01
CA THR A 113 -10.03 -13.90 -4.82
C THR A 113 -8.77 -13.84 -5.68
N ASN A 114 -8.53 -12.72 -6.35
CA ASN A 114 -7.32 -12.54 -7.14
C ASN A 114 -6.10 -12.54 -6.21
N GLY A 115 -6.18 -11.86 -5.07
CA GLY A 115 -5.14 -11.83 -4.03
C GLY A 115 -4.71 -13.23 -3.61
N ALA A 116 -5.69 -14.09 -3.28
CA ALA A 116 -5.43 -15.46 -2.82
C ALA A 116 -4.82 -16.34 -3.92
N ILE A 117 -5.32 -16.27 -5.17
CA ILE A 117 -4.79 -17.06 -6.29
C ILE A 117 -3.33 -16.68 -6.56
N VAL A 118 -3.05 -15.37 -6.63
CA VAL A 118 -1.72 -14.86 -6.88
C VAL A 118 -0.78 -15.27 -5.75
N ALA A 119 -1.19 -15.07 -4.50
CA ALA A 119 -0.38 -15.40 -3.35
C ALA A 119 -0.05 -16.90 -3.28
N THR A 120 -1.03 -17.77 -3.53
CA THR A 120 -0.84 -19.23 -3.53
C THR A 120 0.18 -19.67 -4.59
N LYS A 121 0.07 -19.15 -5.81
CA LYS A 121 1.00 -19.49 -6.90
C LYS A 121 2.40 -18.92 -6.66
N CYS A 122 2.49 -17.69 -6.16
CA CYS A 122 3.75 -17.07 -5.78
C CYS A 122 4.45 -17.87 -4.67
N GLN A 123 3.71 -18.35 -3.67
CA GLN A 123 4.27 -19.18 -2.61
C GLN A 123 4.86 -20.49 -3.15
N ALA A 124 4.22 -21.09 -4.14
CA ALA A 124 4.72 -22.31 -4.78
C ALA A 124 6.03 -22.07 -5.55
N SER A 125 6.14 -20.95 -6.27
CA SER A 125 7.35 -20.59 -7.02
C SER A 125 8.48 -20.06 -6.13
N PHE A 126 8.15 -19.35 -5.05
CA PHE A 126 9.11 -18.67 -4.18
C PHE A 126 8.88 -19.03 -2.70
N PRO A 127 9.15 -20.29 -2.31
CA PRO A 127 8.86 -20.80 -0.95
C PRO A 127 9.66 -20.12 0.16
N ASN A 128 10.73 -19.40 -0.19
CA ASN A 128 11.60 -18.69 0.75
C ASN A 128 11.12 -17.27 1.11
N ILE A 129 10.01 -16.79 0.53
CA ILE A 129 9.44 -15.49 0.89
C ILE A 129 8.98 -15.50 2.36
N LYS A 130 9.50 -14.54 3.15
CA LYS A 130 9.19 -14.43 4.60
C LYS A 130 8.12 -13.40 4.93
N LEU A 131 7.89 -12.44 4.04
CA LEU A 131 6.93 -11.35 4.25
C LEU A 131 6.43 -10.86 2.89
N ALA A 132 5.10 -10.76 2.76
CA ALA A 132 4.45 -10.06 1.67
C ALA A 132 4.13 -8.62 2.09
N LEU A 133 4.54 -7.63 1.30
CA LEU A 133 4.12 -6.24 1.50
C LEU A 133 3.00 -5.89 0.53
N VAL A 134 1.81 -5.64 1.06
CA VAL A 134 0.59 -5.37 0.31
C VAL A 134 0.49 -3.85 0.06
N VAL A 135 1.19 -3.37 -0.97
CA VAL A 135 1.42 -1.93 -1.26
C VAL A 135 0.46 -1.33 -2.28
N GLY A 136 -0.13 -0.15 -1.99
CA GLY A 136 -0.81 0.68 -2.99
C GLY A 136 -1.79 1.65 -2.36
N ILE A 137 -3.05 1.71 -2.82
CA ILE A 137 -4.00 2.74 -2.38
C ILE A 137 -5.20 2.20 -1.60
N CYS A 138 -5.76 3.04 -0.72
CA CYS A 138 -6.93 2.73 0.10
C CYS A 138 -7.85 3.96 0.26
N GLY A 139 -9.07 3.70 0.76
CA GLY A 139 -9.92 4.74 1.33
C GLY A 139 -9.60 4.94 2.82
N GLY A 140 -9.51 6.18 3.29
CA GLY A 140 -9.19 6.51 4.67
C GLY A 140 -10.43 6.75 5.54
N VAL A 141 -10.32 6.46 6.84
CA VAL A 141 -11.23 6.97 7.86
C VAL A 141 -10.70 8.33 8.32
N PRO A 142 -11.42 9.44 8.10
CA PRO A 142 -10.84 10.77 8.29
C PRO A 142 -10.34 11.07 9.70
N PHE A 143 -11.01 10.51 10.71
CA PHE A 143 -10.66 10.70 12.12
C PHE A 143 -10.71 9.37 12.85
N TYR A 144 -9.70 9.08 13.67
CA TYR A 144 -9.65 7.85 14.45
C TYR A 144 -9.01 8.03 15.83
N GLY A 145 -9.26 7.06 16.72
CA GLY A 145 -8.77 7.07 18.09
C GLY A 145 -9.43 8.14 18.97
N THR A 146 -9.11 8.10 20.26
CA THR A 146 -9.67 9.01 21.27
C THR A 146 -9.23 10.47 21.07
N GLU A 147 -8.04 10.68 20.52
CA GLU A 147 -7.48 11.99 20.20
C GLU A 147 -7.99 12.56 18.86
N LYS A 148 -8.88 11.84 18.15
CA LYS A 148 -9.38 12.22 16.81
C LYS A 148 -8.24 12.55 15.84
N LYS A 149 -7.28 11.64 15.73
CA LYS A 149 -6.15 11.77 14.80
C LYS A 149 -6.70 11.90 13.38
N GLU A 150 -6.30 12.98 12.73
CA GLU A 150 -6.75 13.35 11.40
C GLU A 150 -5.90 12.61 10.34
N ILE A 151 -6.56 11.96 9.39
CA ILE A 151 -5.97 11.41 8.16
C ILE A 151 -6.34 12.34 7.01
N ILE A 152 -5.34 12.73 6.23
CA ILE A 152 -5.54 13.53 5.01
C ILE A 152 -5.15 12.71 3.77
N LEU A 153 -5.58 13.13 2.58
CA LEU A 153 -5.24 12.44 1.35
C LEU A 153 -3.73 12.51 1.10
N GLY A 154 -3.17 11.38 0.66
CA GLY A 154 -1.73 11.18 0.50
C GLY A 154 -1.02 10.62 1.74
N ASP A 155 -1.66 10.57 2.91
CA ASP A 155 -1.12 9.85 4.07
C ASP A 155 -0.97 8.36 3.82
N VAL A 156 -0.12 7.69 4.60
CA VAL A 156 0.07 6.24 4.55
C VAL A 156 -0.49 5.56 5.78
N VAL A 157 -1.19 4.46 5.59
CA VAL A 157 -1.62 3.54 6.64
C VAL A 157 -0.80 2.26 6.56
N ILE A 158 -0.16 1.89 7.67
CA ILE A 158 0.50 0.59 7.89
C ILE A 158 -0.38 -0.26 8.80
N SER A 159 -0.74 -1.46 8.35
CA SER A 159 -1.65 -2.32 9.10
C SER A 159 -1.02 -2.89 10.36
N GLU A 160 -1.75 -2.81 11.47
CA GLU A 160 -1.49 -3.60 12.69
C GLU A 160 -2.36 -4.87 12.78
N GLY A 161 -3.32 -5.00 11.86
CA GLY A 161 -4.21 -6.14 11.70
C GLY A 161 -5.27 -5.83 10.65
N LEU A 162 -5.97 -6.87 10.19
CA LEU A 162 -7.05 -6.75 9.21
C LEU A 162 -8.43 -7.00 9.85
N TYR A 163 -9.48 -6.50 9.21
CA TYR A 163 -10.87 -6.67 9.64
C TYR A 163 -11.80 -6.95 8.45
N GLY A 164 -12.40 -8.13 8.40
CA GLY A 164 -13.25 -8.56 7.29
C GLY A 164 -14.67 -8.02 7.45
N TYR A 165 -14.93 -6.77 7.06
CA TYR A 165 -16.20 -6.10 7.38
C TYR A 165 -17.41 -6.60 6.57
N ASP A 166 -17.18 -7.38 5.50
CA ASP A 166 -18.22 -7.94 4.64
C ASP A 166 -18.39 -9.46 4.78
N ILE A 167 -17.71 -10.07 5.75
CA ILE A 167 -17.89 -11.47 6.12
C ILE A 167 -18.86 -11.51 7.30
N GLY A 168 -20.04 -12.10 7.11
CA GLY A 168 -21.08 -12.01 8.12
C GLY A 168 -22.39 -12.68 7.71
N ARG A 169 -23.41 -12.44 8.54
CA ARG A 169 -24.77 -12.96 8.34
C ARG A 169 -25.70 -11.79 8.02
N ARG A 170 -26.45 -11.89 6.92
CA ARG A 170 -27.49 -10.91 6.56
C ARG A 170 -28.83 -11.37 7.14
N PHE A 171 -29.38 -10.56 8.03
CA PHE A 171 -30.76 -10.62 8.50
C PHE A 171 -31.63 -9.64 7.69
N PRO A 172 -32.97 -9.71 7.77
CA PRO A 172 -33.86 -8.80 7.06
C PRO A 172 -33.64 -7.31 7.37
N ASP A 173 -33.20 -7.01 8.59
CA ASP A 173 -33.01 -5.68 9.16
C ASP A 173 -31.53 -5.25 9.24
N GLU A 174 -30.61 -6.20 9.46
CA GLU A 174 -29.20 -5.87 9.64
C GLU A 174 -28.21 -6.87 9.03
N PHE A 175 -26.95 -6.45 8.93
CA PHE A 175 -25.83 -7.34 8.64
C PHE A 175 -24.94 -7.43 9.86
N VAL A 176 -24.75 -8.64 10.37
CA VAL A 176 -23.89 -8.89 11.53
C VAL A 176 -22.57 -9.48 11.04
N VAL A 177 -21.49 -8.74 11.25
CA VAL A 177 -20.14 -9.16 10.89
C VAL A 177 -19.72 -10.37 11.73
N LYS A 178 -19.10 -11.35 11.10
CA LYS A 178 -18.56 -12.54 11.75
C LYS A 178 -17.24 -12.16 12.45
N ASN A 179 -17.27 -12.03 13.77
CA ASN A 179 -16.14 -11.57 14.59
C ASN A 179 -15.68 -12.61 15.63
N SER A 180 -15.88 -13.90 15.36
CA SER A 180 -15.38 -14.94 16.26
C SER A 180 -13.85 -15.04 16.17
N ALA A 181 -13.20 -15.65 17.17
CA ALA A 181 -11.74 -15.77 17.20
C ALA A 181 -11.17 -16.47 15.96
N ASP A 182 -11.94 -17.37 15.34
CA ASP A 182 -11.55 -18.10 14.11
C ASP A 182 -11.74 -17.26 12.84
N ASP A 183 -12.46 -16.12 12.91
CA ASP A 183 -12.77 -15.23 11.79
C ASP A 183 -11.94 -13.94 11.78
N VAL A 184 -11.21 -13.70 12.86
CA VAL A 184 -10.28 -12.58 12.96
C VAL A 184 -8.99 -13.00 12.27
N PHE A 185 -8.59 -12.26 11.23
CA PHE A 185 -7.29 -12.43 10.59
C PHE A 185 -6.21 -12.50 11.66
N ALA A 186 -5.33 -13.51 11.55
CA ALA A 186 -4.26 -13.71 12.50
C ALA A 186 -3.46 -12.41 12.67
N ARG A 187 -2.82 -12.21 13.82
CA ARG A 187 -1.92 -11.06 13.96
C ARG A 187 -0.66 -11.28 13.11
N PRO A 188 0.03 -10.21 12.66
CA PRO A 188 1.35 -10.36 12.07
C PRO A 188 2.28 -11.17 13.00
N SER A 189 3.28 -11.83 12.41
CA SER A 189 4.24 -12.64 13.15
C SER A 189 4.91 -11.82 14.29
N PRO A 190 5.39 -12.48 15.37
CA PRO A 190 6.08 -11.77 16.45
C PRO A 190 7.23 -10.88 15.98
N GLU A 191 7.96 -11.30 14.94
CA GLU A 191 9.03 -10.53 14.30
C GLU A 191 8.49 -9.21 13.72
N VAL A 192 7.44 -9.28 12.89
CA VAL A 192 6.81 -8.10 12.28
C VAL A 192 6.23 -7.19 13.37
N ARG A 193 5.59 -7.74 14.40
CA ARG A 193 5.04 -6.94 15.51
C ARG A 193 6.12 -6.23 16.32
N SER A 194 7.28 -6.84 16.50
CA SER A 194 8.44 -6.20 17.14
C SER A 194 8.94 -5.01 16.32
N ILE A 195 9.07 -5.18 15.00
CA ILE A 195 9.43 -4.11 14.06
C ILE A 195 8.42 -2.97 14.12
N LEU A 196 7.11 -3.26 14.02
CA LEU A 196 6.06 -2.24 14.13
C LEU A 196 6.12 -1.50 15.48
N SER A 197 6.41 -2.20 16.57
CA SER A 197 6.56 -1.58 17.89
C SER A 197 7.76 -0.63 17.95
N LYS A 198 8.90 -1.01 17.35
CA LYS A 198 10.06 -0.12 17.17
C LYS A 198 9.69 1.10 16.34
N LEU A 199 9.05 0.92 15.19
CA LEU A 199 8.68 2.01 14.27
C LEU A 199 7.67 2.99 14.86
N LYS A 200 6.83 2.57 15.82
CA LYS A 200 5.93 3.47 16.57
C LYS A 200 6.62 4.32 17.61
N SER A 201 7.86 4.01 18.02
CA SER A 201 8.62 4.86 18.93
C SER A 201 8.91 6.21 18.27
N ARG A 202 8.88 7.30 19.06
CA ARG A 202 8.98 8.68 18.55
C ARG A 202 10.15 8.91 17.58
N HIS A 203 11.33 8.37 17.91
CA HIS A 203 12.53 8.53 17.07
C HIS A 203 12.41 7.79 15.74
N ASN A 204 12.02 6.51 15.77
CA ASN A 204 11.94 5.69 14.56
C ASN A 204 10.74 6.08 13.69
N HIS A 205 9.63 6.53 14.29
CA HIS A 205 8.47 7.04 13.57
C HIS A 205 8.85 8.26 12.72
N ARG A 206 9.54 9.22 13.34
CA ARG A 206 10.06 10.40 12.65
C ARG A 206 11.04 10.02 11.53
N LYS A 207 11.93 9.06 11.79
CA LYS A 207 12.91 8.58 10.79
C LYS A 207 12.20 7.94 9.59
N LEU A 208 11.19 7.10 9.84
CA LEU A 208 10.38 6.47 8.80
C LEU A 208 9.64 7.52 7.96
N GLN A 209 9.04 8.54 8.59
CA GLN A 209 8.39 9.65 7.89
C GLN A 209 9.36 10.42 7.00
N LEU A 210 10.54 10.78 7.51
CA LEU A 210 11.55 11.52 6.76
C LEU A 210 12.03 10.72 5.53
N ARG A 211 12.38 9.43 5.70
CA ARG A 211 12.79 8.56 4.59
C ARG A 211 11.69 8.37 3.56
N THR A 212 10.44 8.20 4.01
CA THR A 212 9.28 8.12 3.12
C THR A 212 9.18 9.37 2.26
N TYR A 213 9.34 10.56 2.86
CA TYR A 213 9.30 11.82 2.12
C TYR A 213 10.49 11.97 1.16
N GLU A 214 11.69 11.51 1.54
CA GLU A 214 12.87 11.49 0.68
C GLU A 214 12.65 10.61 -0.57
N TYR A 215 12.22 9.36 -0.40
CA TYR A 215 11.93 8.46 -1.52
C TYR A 215 10.77 8.95 -2.38
N LEU A 216 9.74 9.55 -1.80
CA LEU A 216 8.66 10.15 -2.56
C LEU A 216 9.18 11.26 -3.49
N ARG A 217 10.10 12.11 -3.01
CA ARG A 217 10.71 13.15 -3.85
C ARG A 217 11.60 12.57 -4.93
N GLU A 218 12.26 11.44 -4.70
CA GLU A 218 13.01 10.72 -5.74
C GLU A 218 12.09 10.22 -6.85
N ILE A 219 10.98 9.57 -6.50
CA ILE A 219 9.95 9.14 -7.46
C ILE A 219 9.42 10.33 -8.27
N GLN A 220 9.22 11.48 -7.63
CA GLN A 220 8.72 12.70 -8.28
C GLN A 220 9.73 13.42 -9.19
N ARG A 221 11.02 13.09 -9.10
CA ARG A 221 12.04 13.67 -9.99
C ARG A 221 12.02 13.04 -11.37
N ASP A 222 11.51 11.83 -11.49
CA ASP A 222 11.32 11.18 -12.78
C ASP A 222 10.26 11.93 -13.60
N PRO A 223 10.63 12.51 -14.75
CA PRO A 223 9.70 13.26 -15.61
C PRO A 223 8.55 12.41 -16.15
N GLU A 224 8.72 11.09 -16.24
CA GLU A 224 7.68 10.17 -16.72
C GLU A 224 6.67 9.81 -15.62
N ASN A 225 6.99 10.14 -14.36
CA ASN A 225 6.15 9.82 -13.22
C ASN A 225 4.98 10.80 -13.02
N ARG A 226 3.80 10.27 -12.69
CA ARG A 226 2.55 11.04 -12.48
C ARG A 226 2.27 11.36 -11.01
N ALA A 227 3.17 11.06 -10.09
CA ALA A 227 3.00 11.19 -8.64
C ALA A 227 3.12 12.64 -8.12
N HIS A 228 2.65 13.63 -8.87
CA HIS A 228 2.65 15.02 -8.43
C HIS A 228 1.64 15.23 -7.30
N TYR A 229 2.02 16.01 -6.28
CA TYR A 229 1.11 16.36 -5.19
C TYR A 229 -0.07 17.18 -5.71
N PRO A 230 -1.33 16.72 -5.57
CA PRO A 230 -2.49 17.44 -6.12
C PRO A 230 -2.77 18.80 -5.45
N GLY A 231 -2.25 19.02 -4.24
CA GLY A 231 -2.46 20.25 -3.46
C GLY A 231 -3.56 20.10 -2.40
N ALA A 232 -3.38 20.77 -1.26
CA ALA A 232 -4.29 20.67 -0.12
C ALA A 232 -5.75 21.12 -0.42
N LYS A 233 -5.95 22.01 -1.39
CA LYS A 233 -7.29 22.43 -1.84
C LYS A 233 -8.08 21.32 -2.53
N GLU A 234 -7.37 20.32 -3.07
CA GLU A 234 -7.95 19.13 -3.71
C GLU A 234 -8.25 18.03 -2.69
N ASP A 235 -7.97 18.26 -1.41
CA ASP A 235 -8.41 17.39 -0.33
C ASP A 235 -9.76 17.88 0.20
N GLN A 236 -10.85 17.32 -0.33
CA GLN A 236 -12.22 17.69 0.02
C GLN A 236 -12.93 16.53 0.72
N LEU A 237 -13.25 16.73 2.01
CA LEU A 237 -14.05 15.79 2.80
C LEU A 237 -15.39 16.43 3.11
N PHE A 238 -16.47 15.81 2.61
CA PHE A 238 -17.83 16.18 2.98
C PHE A 238 -18.28 15.39 4.22
N ALA A 239 -19.26 15.92 4.96
CA ALA A 239 -19.89 15.19 6.06
C ALA A 239 -20.38 13.81 5.60
N GLY A 240 -20.22 12.77 6.43
CA GLY A 240 -20.57 11.39 6.05
C GLY A 240 -22.04 11.20 5.66
N THR A 241 -22.92 12.07 6.19
CA THR A 241 -24.36 12.13 5.92
C THR A 241 -24.73 12.93 4.68
N TYR A 242 -23.79 13.67 4.09
CA TYR A 242 -24.05 14.49 2.92
C TYR A 242 -24.15 13.63 1.65
N VAL A 243 -25.29 13.75 0.96
CA VAL A 243 -25.64 12.88 -0.16
C VAL A 243 -25.10 13.45 -1.47
N HIS A 244 -24.28 12.72 -2.19
CA HIS A 244 -23.73 13.12 -3.50
C HIS A 244 -24.76 12.96 -4.63
N MET A 245 -25.38 14.05 -5.10
CA MET A 245 -26.48 14.02 -6.08
C MET A 245 -26.67 15.35 -6.84
N HIS A 246 -27.48 15.33 -7.91
CA HIS A 246 -27.92 16.54 -8.63
C HIS A 246 -28.67 17.48 -7.70
N ARG A 247 -28.36 18.79 -7.78
CA ARG A 247 -28.88 19.80 -6.84
C ARG A 247 -30.04 20.61 -7.39
N SER A 248 -30.12 20.80 -8.70
CA SER A 248 -31.16 21.66 -9.26
C SER A 248 -32.47 20.89 -9.41
N PRO A 249 -33.60 21.42 -8.88
CA PRO A 249 -34.92 20.87 -9.18
C PRO A 249 -35.17 20.83 -10.69
N GLY A 250 -35.50 19.66 -11.22
CA GLY A 250 -35.78 19.46 -12.65
C GLY A 250 -34.62 18.95 -13.51
N GLU A 251 -33.38 18.94 -13.02
CA GLU A 251 -32.24 18.34 -13.76
C GLU A 251 -32.33 16.82 -13.86
N CYS A 252 -32.98 16.17 -12.89
CA CYS A 252 -33.05 14.71 -12.85
C CYS A 252 -34.36 14.23 -12.21
N ASN A 253 -35.17 13.48 -12.96
CA ASN A 253 -36.38 12.84 -12.45
C ASN A 253 -36.11 11.54 -11.66
N LYS A 254 -34.86 11.06 -11.65
CA LYS A 254 -34.45 9.84 -10.94
C LYS A 254 -33.88 10.11 -9.56
N CYS A 255 -33.37 11.32 -9.33
CA CYS A 255 -32.90 11.73 -8.02
C CYS A 255 -34.09 12.19 -7.18
N SER A 256 -34.22 11.73 -5.93
CA SER A 256 -35.23 12.24 -4.99
C SER A 256 -34.67 13.41 -4.18
N ASP A 257 -35.49 14.12 -3.42
CA ASP A 257 -35.03 15.16 -2.50
C ASP A 257 -33.99 14.60 -1.50
N ALA A 258 -32.91 15.35 -1.28
CA ALA A 258 -31.86 15.04 -0.31
C ALA A 258 -32.39 14.91 1.13
N ASN A 259 -33.52 15.54 1.45
CA ASN A 259 -34.15 15.50 2.76
C ASN A 259 -34.99 14.25 3.02
N THR A 260 -35.09 13.34 2.05
CA THR A 260 -35.80 12.06 2.26
C THR A 260 -34.96 11.10 3.11
N ILE A 261 -35.63 10.23 3.87
CA ILE A 261 -34.98 9.24 4.76
C ILE A 261 -34.02 8.32 3.98
N ALA A 262 -34.33 8.01 2.72
CA ALA A 262 -33.52 7.18 1.84
C ALA A 262 -33.46 7.83 0.44
N PRO A 263 -32.53 8.78 0.22
CA PRO A 263 -32.48 9.51 -1.03
C PRO A 263 -32.04 8.61 -2.17
N ARG A 264 -32.86 8.57 -3.23
CA ARG A 264 -32.53 7.91 -4.49
C ARG A 264 -31.56 8.79 -5.25
N VAL A 265 -30.41 8.23 -5.60
CA VAL A 265 -29.39 8.87 -6.42
C VAL A 265 -29.19 8.06 -7.69
N CYS A 266 -29.32 8.71 -8.86
CA CYS A 266 -29.15 8.05 -10.15
C CYS A 266 -27.68 7.66 -10.42
N LEU A 267 -27.46 6.73 -11.35
CA LEU A 267 -26.11 6.25 -11.69
C LEU A 267 -25.19 7.37 -12.20
N GLU A 268 -25.74 8.33 -12.95
CA GLU A 268 -24.98 9.48 -13.46
C GLU A 268 -24.43 10.35 -12.32
N ALA A 269 -25.26 10.70 -11.33
CA ALA A 269 -24.78 11.42 -10.15
C ALA A 269 -23.73 10.60 -9.39
N ARG A 270 -23.95 9.28 -9.20
CA ARG A 270 -22.99 8.40 -8.51
C ARG A 270 -21.62 8.28 -9.19
N SER A 271 -21.53 8.56 -10.49
CA SER A 271 -20.27 8.54 -11.27
C SER A 271 -19.73 9.94 -11.59
N SER A 272 -20.48 11.00 -11.24
CA SER A 272 -20.10 12.39 -11.48
C SER A 272 -19.20 12.94 -10.38
N THR A 273 -18.51 14.05 -10.67
CA THR A 273 -17.62 14.72 -9.71
C THR A 273 -18.38 15.75 -8.88
N CYS A 274 -17.85 16.09 -7.71
CA CYS A 274 -18.42 17.12 -6.83
C CYS A 274 -18.60 18.46 -7.54
N GLY A 275 -17.62 18.85 -8.39
CA GLY A 275 -17.71 20.08 -9.17
C GLY A 275 -18.83 20.08 -10.20
N LYS A 276 -19.10 18.95 -10.87
CA LYS A 276 -20.20 18.83 -11.84
C LYS A 276 -21.58 18.83 -11.16
N LEU A 277 -21.69 18.23 -9.99
CA LEU A 277 -22.93 18.22 -9.20
C LEU A 277 -23.10 19.46 -8.33
N ALA A 278 -22.14 20.41 -8.37
CA ALA A 278 -22.11 21.58 -7.51
C ALA A 278 -22.35 21.24 -6.03
N CYS A 279 -21.55 20.31 -5.48
CA CYS A 279 -21.66 19.99 -4.06
C CYS A 279 -21.39 21.23 -3.20
N ASP A 280 -22.25 21.44 -2.20
CA ASP A 280 -22.21 22.54 -1.25
C ASP A 280 -20.96 22.50 -0.37
N ASN A 281 -20.09 23.49 -0.55
CA ASN A 281 -18.87 23.64 0.22
C ASN A 281 -19.14 23.93 1.71
N ALA A 282 -20.34 24.38 2.09
CA ALA A 282 -20.71 24.52 3.50
C ALA A 282 -20.76 23.18 4.24
N MET A 283 -20.86 22.06 3.49
CA MET A 283 -20.88 20.70 4.03
C MET A 283 -19.48 20.07 4.13
N LEU A 284 -18.42 20.83 3.81
CA LEU A 284 -17.04 20.39 4.01
C LEU A 284 -16.70 20.32 5.50
N VAL A 285 -16.02 19.26 5.90
CA VAL A 285 -15.57 19.04 7.27
C VAL A 285 -14.27 19.79 7.53
N SER A 286 -14.30 20.71 8.50
CA SER A 286 -13.12 21.45 8.94
C SER A 286 -12.09 20.52 9.57
N ARG A 287 -10.82 20.76 9.25
CA ARG A 287 -9.72 19.84 9.48
C ARG A 287 -8.47 20.60 9.86
N SER A 288 -8.08 20.46 11.13
CA SER A 288 -7.03 21.26 11.75
C SER A 288 -5.68 21.11 11.05
N ARG A 289 -5.32 19.87 10.70
CA ARG A 289 -4.03 19.57 10.06
C ARG A 289 -4.03 20.03 8.61
N LEU A 290 -5.13 19.83 7.89
CA LEU A 290 -5.27 20.34 6.53
C LEU A 290 -5.18 21.88 6.48
N ASN A 291 -5.80 22.59 7.44
CA ASN A 291 -5.76 24.05 7.50
C ASN A 291 -4.32 24.57 7.65
N VAL A 292 -3.48 23.93 8.48
CA VAL A 292 -2.06 24.28 8.59
C VAL A 292 -1.34 24.11 7.24
N ILE A 293 -1.63 23.05 6.50
CA ILE A 293 -1.01 22.82 5.18
C ILE A 293 -1.53 23.82 4.14
N LEU A 294 -2.79 24.25 4.22
CA LEU A 294 -3.34 25.30 3.36
C LEU A 294 -2.63 26.64 3.58
N ASP A 295 -2.29 26.97 4.83
CA ASP A 295 -1.55 28.19 5.19
C ASP A 295 -0.05 28.07 4.86
N HIS A 296 0.51 26.86 4.94
CA HIS A 296 1.92 26.57 4.70
C HIS A 296 2.14 25.41 3.71
N PRO A 297 1.84 25.58 2.41
CA PRO A 297 1.89 24.49 1.43
C PRO A 297 3.28 23.85 1.25
N ALA A 298 4.35 24.59 1.54
CA ALA A 298 5.73 24.09 1.47
C ALA A 298 6.03 23.02 2.54
N GLU A 299 5.22 22.95 3.59
CA GLU A 299 5.33 21.97 4.68
C GLU A 299 4.46 20.72 4.46
N ALA A 300 3.81 20.61 3.29
CA ALA A 300 3.00 19.44 2.95
C ALA A 300 3.84 18.16 2.93
N GLN A 301 3.73 17.36 3.98
CA GLN A 301 4.36 16.05 4.10
C GLN A 301 3.32 15.00 4.48
N PRO A 302 3.35 13.83 3.84
CA PRO A 302 2.46 12.74 4.20
C PRO A 302 2.82 12.20 5.59
N MET A 303 1.81 11.92 6.40
CA MET A 303 1.96 11.26 7.69
C MET A 303 1.80 9.76 7.58
N ILE A 304 2.37 9.03 8.54
CA ILE A 304 2.30 7.57 8.62
C ILE A 304 1.49 7.18 9.85
N HIS A 305 0.41 6.45 9.60
CA HIS A 305 -0.56 6.02 10.58
C HIS A 305 -0.47 4.49 10.74
N PHE A 306 -0.51 4.04 11.98
CA PHE A 306 -0.56 2.62 12.32
C PHE A 306 -1.97 2.31 12.83
N GLY A 307 -2.61 1.27 12.29
CA GLY A 307 -3.94 0.88 12.74
C GLY A 307 -4.51 -0.31 11.99
N LYS A 308 -5.74 -0.69 12.35
CA LYS A 308 -6.44 -1.80 11.71
C LYS A 308 -6.95 -1.37 10.32
N VAL A 309 -6.91 -2.27 9.35
CA VAL A 309 -7.42 -2.01 7.99
C VAL A 309 -8.63 -2.90 7.73
N ALA A 310 -9.73 -2.29 7.30
CA ALA A 310 -10.94 -3.00 6.90
C ALA A 310 -10.77 -3.55 5.47
N CYS A 311 -11.00 -4.84 5.31
CA CYS A 311 -10.83 -5.59 4.07
C CYS A 311 -12.18 -6.13 3.59
N GLY A 312 -12.50 -5.95 2.31
CA GLY A 312 -13.77 -6.38 1.73
C GLY A 312 -13.72 -6.44 0.22
N ASP A 313 -14.63 -7.19 -0.41
CA ASP A 313 -14.80 -7.23 -1.87
C ASP A 313 -15.72 -6.11 -2.38
N GLN A 314 -16.27 -5.29 -1.47
CA GLN A 314 -17.09 -4.13 -1.82
C GLN A 314 -16.27 -2.84 -1.78
N VAL A 315 -16.32 -2.03 -2.85
CA VAL A 315 -15.77 -0.67 -2.78
C VAL A 315 -16.65 0.17 -1.85
N MET A 316 -16.13 0.53 -0.67
CA MET A 316 -16.84 1.38 0.27
C MET A 316 -17.05 2.78 -0.33
N LYS A 317 -18.33 3.15 -0.53
CA LYS A 317 -18.77 4.43 -1.09
C LYS A 317 -19.82 5.15 -0.23
N SER A 318 -19.86 4.85 1.07
CA SER A 318 -20.81 5.44 2.01
C SER A 318 -20.08 5.95 3.24
N GLY A 319 -20.06 7.27 3.41
CA GLY A 319 -19.38 7.90 4.54
C GLY A 319 -19.96 7.46 5.88
N ASN A 320 -21.28 7.38 5.98
CA ASN A 320 -21.96 6.85 7.17
C ASN A 320 -21.54 5.42 7.52
N HIS A 321 -21.53 4.49 6.55
CA HIS A 321 -21.14 3.10 6.83
C HIS A 321 -19.64 3.00 7.14
N ARG A 322 -18.79 3.77 6.46
CA ARG A 322 -17.36 3.89 6.78
C ARG A 322 -17.19 4.32 8.23
N ASP A 323 -17.87 5.37 8.67
CA ASP A 323 -17.74 5.91 10.03
C ASP A 323 -18.24 4.90 11.07
N ALA A 324 -19.36 4.21 10.81
CA ALA A 324 -19.86 3.14 11.67
C ALA A 324 -18.87 1.98 11.79
N ILE A 325 -18.36 1.46 10.67
CA ILE A 325 -17.36 0.37 10.66
C ILE A 325 -16.07 0.82 11.35
N GLY A 326 -15.59 2.04 11.09
CA GLY A 326 -14.41 2.60 11.74
C GLY A 326 -14.57 2.69 13.26
N HIS A 327 -15.74 3.13 13.72
CA HIS A 327 -16.07 3.21 15.14
C HIS A 327 -16.17 1.81 15.80
N GLU A 328 -16.89 0.88 15.18
CA GLU A 328 -17.13 -0.47 15.73
C GLU A 328 -15.86 -1.33 15.74
N SER A 329 -15.06 -1.27 14.68
CA SER A 329 -13.91 -2.15 14.49
C SER A 329 -12.58 -1.52 14.90
N GLY A 330 -12.50 -0.19 15.01
CA GLY A 330 -11.26 0.57 15.13
C GLY A 330 -10.42 0.59 13.84
N ALA A 331 -11.01 0.24 12.69
CA ALA A 331 -10.35 0.35 11.40
C ALA A 331 -10.15 1.82 10.99
N ILE A 332 -9.01 2.09 10.33
CA ILE A 332 -8.63 3.45 9.92
C ILE A 332 -8.49 3.60 8.39
N ALA A 333 -8.62 2.49 7.66
CA ALA A 333 -8.59 2.45 6.20
C ALA A 333 -9.42 1.28 5.66
N PHE A 334 -9.77 1.36 4.38
CA PHE A 334 -10.53 0.36 3.62
C PHE A 334 -9.75 -0.05 2.37
N GLU A 335 -9.53 -1.35 2.20
CA GLU A 335 -8.87 -1.95 1.04
C GLU A 335 -9.53 -3.30 0.66
N MET A 336 -9.10 -3.95 -0.43
CA MET A 336 -9.83 -5.10 -0.99
C MET A 336 -9.00 -6.37 -1.20
N GLU A 337 -7.72 -6.36 -0.87
CA GLU A 337 -6.75 -7.35 -1.34
C GLU A 337 -6.07 -8.13 -0.22
N GLY A 338 -5.69 -7.43 0.84
CA GLY A 338 -4.82 -7.94 1.90
C GLY A 338 -5.35 -9.20 2.56
N ALA A 339 -6.68 -9.30 2.71
CA ALA A 339 -7.35 -10.48 3.25
C ALA A 339 -7.04 -11.77 2.47
N GLY A 340 -6.94 -11.71 1.14
CA GLY A 340 -6.70 -12.90 0.31
C GLY A 340 -5.25 -13.35 0.34
N ILE A 341 -4.33 -12.40 0.50
CA ILE A 341 -2.89 -12.64 0.59
C ILE A 341 -2.51 -13.18 1.98
N TRP A 342 -3.25 -12.76 3.01
CA TRP A 342 -2.99 -13.09 4.41
C TRP A 342 -2.92 -14.59 4.70
N ASP A 343 -3.73 -15.40 4.01
CA ASP A 343 -3.79 -16.85 4.27
C ASP A 343 -2.58 -17.60 3.69
N SER A 344 -1.93 -17.07 2.65
CA SER A 344 -0.73 -17.68 2.06
C SER A 344 0.56 -17.14 2.65
N PHE A 345 0.61 -15.85 3.01
CA PHE A 345 1.83 -15.22 3.53
C PHE A 345 1.58 -14.48 4.84
N SER A 346 2.61 -14.46 5.70
CA SER A 346 2.73 -13.34 6.64
C SER A 346 2.78 -12.05 5.82
N CYS A 347 1.77 -11.19 5.96
CA CYS A 347 1.66 -9.99 5.15
C CYS A 347 1.51 -8.72 5.99
N LEU A 348 1.93 -7.60 5.42
CA LEU A 348 1.79 -6.27 5.99
C LEU A 348 1.22 -5.36 4.91
N VAL A 349 0.10 -4.71 5.21
CA VAL A 349 -0.56 -3.77 4.31
C VAL A 349 0.03 -2.38 4.52
N ILE A 350 0.48 -1.75 3.42
CA ILE A 350 1.01 -0.38 3.39
C ILE A 350 0.27 0.37 2.29
N LYS A 351 -0.64 1.28 2.66
CA LYS A 351 -1.55 1.91 1.69
C LYS A 351 -1.55 3.42 1.81
N GLY A 352 -1.42 4.10 0.68
CA GLY A 352 -1.64 5.53 0.57
C GLY A 352 -3.12 5.84 0.45
N VAL A 353 -3.59 6.84 1.20
CA VAL A 353 -4.99 7.24 1.23
C VAL A 353 -5.31 8.10 0.00
N CYS A 354 -6.14 7.60 -0.92
CA CYS A 354 -6.49 8.30 -2.15
C CYS A 354 -7.93 8.83 -2.18
N ASP A 355 -8.77 8.38 -1.25
CA ASP A 355 -10.13 8.85 -1.04
C ASP A 355 -10.57 8.61 0.41
N TYR A 356 -11.77 9.04 0.79
CA TYR A 356 -12.31 8.84 2.14
C TYR A 356 -13.38 7.75 2.21
N ALA A 357 -13.32 6.72 1.37
CA ALA A 357 -14.28 5.61 1.39
C ALA A 357 -15.77 6.07 1.35
N ASP A 358 -16.07 7.13 0.58
CA ASP A 358 -17.41 7.70 0.47
C ASP A 358 -17.87 7.84 -0.98
N SER A 359 -18.94 8.60 -1.22
CA SER A 359 -19.49 8.83 -2.56
C SER A 359 -18.79 9.98 -3.32
N HIS A 360 -17.93 10.76 -2.68
CA HIS A 360 -17.31 11.97 -3.24
C HIS A 360 -15.92 11.70 -3.84
N LYS A 361 -15.62 10.43 -4.16
CA LYS A 361 -14.31 9.99 -4.64
C LYS A 361 -13.92 10.63 -5.96
N HIS A 362 -12.62 10.91 -6.13
CA HIS A 362 -12.02 11.31 -7.39
C HIS A 362 -10.63 10.71 -7.55
N LYS A 363 -10.13 10.64 -8.79
CA LYS A 363 -8.88 9.91 -9.11
C LYS A 363 -7.59 10.74 -8.96
N LYS A 364 -7.69 12.04 -8.67
CA LYS A 364 -6.52 12.96 -8.66
C LYS A 364 -5.41 12.51 -7.71
N TRP A 365 -5.77 11.88 -6.59
CA TRP A 365 -4.81 11.46 -5.57
C TRP A 365 -4.19 10.09 -5.79
N GLN A 366 -4.68 9.28 -6.74
CA GLN A 366 -4.29 7.87 -6.87
C GLN A 366 -2.79 7.71 -7.13
N SER A 367 -2.21 8.47 -8.07
CA SER A 367 -0.77 8.40 -8.38
C SER A 367 0.11 8.87 -7.22
N TYR A 368 -0.24 10.01 -6.61
CA TYR A 368 0.49 10.51 -5.45
C TYR A 368 0.42 9.53 -4.27
N ALA A 369 -0.77 9.06 -3.90
CA ALA A 369 -0.96 8.12 -2.81
C ALA A 369 -0.23 6.79 -3.04
N ALA A 370 -0.25 6.26 -4.28
CA ALA A 370 0.49 5.05 -4.62
C ALA A 370 2.01 5.23 -4.45
N ALA A 371 2.57 6.34 -4.96
CA ALA A 371 3.98 6.66 -4.79
C ALA A 371 4.37 6.85 -3.32
N THR A 372 3.52 7.52 -2.55
CA THR A 372 3.73 7.72 -1.10
C THR A 372 3.72 6.38 -0.36
N ALA A 373 2.85 5.44 -0.74
CA ALA A 373 2.82 4.08 -0.19
C ALA A 373 4.09 3.29 -0.55
N ALA A 374 4.53 3.35 -1.81
CA ALA A 374 5.74 2.68 -2.29
C ALA A 374 7.01 3.23 -1.61
N ALA A 375 7.12 4.55 -1.51
CA ALA A 375 8.18 5.22 -0.76
C ALA A 375 8.20 4.78 0.71
N CYS A 376 7.03 4.65 1.33
CA CYS A 376 6.91 4.15 2.69
C CYS A 376 7.29 2.66 2.80
N ALA A 377 6.98 1.84 1.79
CA ALA A 377 7.37 0.44 1.76
C ALA A 377 8.90 0.29 1.65
N LYS A 378 9.56 1.08 0.81
CA LYS A 378 11.04 1.13 0.75
C LYS A 378 11.63 1.58 2.08
N ALA A 379 11.11 2.66 2.66
CA ALA A 379 11.55 3.14 3.96
C ALA A 379 11.36 2.08 5.07
N PHE A 380 10.23 1.38 5.07
CA PHE A 380 9.95 0.28 5.98
C PHE A 380 10.97 -0.85 5.84
N LEU A 381 11.20 -1.34 4.62
CA LEU A 381 12.17 -2.41 4.36
C LEU A 381 13.57 -2.02 4.84
N GLN A 382 13.99 -0.77 4.64
CA GLN A 382 15.27 -0.30 5.14
C GLN A 382 15.33 -0.08 6.67
N GLU A 383 14.21 -0.04 7.39
CA GLU A 383 14.22 0.01 8.85
C GLU A 383 14.07 -1.38 9.50
N CYS A 384 13.72 -2.40 8.72
CA CYS A 384 13.65 -3.81 9.13
C CYS A 384 15.00 -4.46 9.45
N TYR A 385 16.11 -3.70 9.46
CA TYR A 385 17.43 -4.21 9.84
C TYR A 385 17.46 -4.71 11.30
N MET A 386 17.53 -6.04 11.44
CA MET A 386 18.56 -6.73 12.22
C MET A 386 19.38 -7.59 11.26
#